data_AF-A0A6C9EGT6-F1
#
_entry.id   AF-A0A6C9EGT6-F1
#
_cell.length_a   1.000
_cell.length_b   1.000
_cell.length_c   1.000
_cell.angle_alpha   90.00
_cell.angle_beta   90.00
_cell.angle_gamma   90.00
#
_symmetry.space_group_name_H-M   'P 1'
#
loop_
_entity.id
_entity.type
_entity.pdbx_description
1 polymer ?
#
loop_
_entity_poly.entity_id
_entity_poly.type
_entity_poly.pdbx_seq_one_letter_code
_entity_poly.pdbx_strand_id
1 'polypeptide(L)'
;VAGMVGAILSTEGHLEPAEDAKKQLKDSAGEVLDKAIAALEAVDEADWKTDNLHETLNKALVEEGGYKPRLAFGPVRVAMSGRRVSPPLFESMEIVGKPVSLARLKGLREHL
;
A
#
# COMPACT_ATOMS: atom_id res chain seq x y z
N VAL A 1 -3.22 5.08 -19.01
CA VAL A 1 -1.79 5.41 -18.78
C VAL A 1 -1.61 6.69 -17.96
N ALA A 2 -2.31 7.80 -18.28
CA ALA A 2 -2.19 9.07 -17.55
C ALA A 2 -2.38 8.97 -16.01
N GLY A 3 -3.30 8.12 -15.53
CA GLY A 3 -3.56 7.97 -14.09
C GLY A 3 -2.48 7.25 -13.27
N MET A 4 -1.59 6.47 -13.89
CA MET A 4 -0.56 5.72 -13.15
C MET A 4 0.64 6.59 -12.76
N VAL A 5 1.02 7.53 -13.62
CA VAL A 5 2.07 8.52 -13.32
C VAL A 5 1.54 9.58 -12.35
N GLY A 6 0.26 9.94 -12.45
CA GLY A 6 -0.39 10.91 -11.55
C GLY A 6 -0.29 10.53 -10.08
N ALA A 7 -0.41 9.25 -9.73
CA ALA A 7 -0.28 8.80 -8.34
C ALA A 7 1.17 8.92 -7.81
N ILE A 8 2.19 8.82 -8.65
CA ILE A 8 3.59 9.00 -8.23
C ILE A 8 3.89 10.48 -7.98
N LEU A 9 3.27 11.38 -8.74
CA LEU A 9 3.49 12.82 -8.64
C LEU A 9 2.58 13.53 -7.61
N SER A 10 1.49 12.88 -7.17
CA SER A 10 0.58 13.42 -6.15
C SER A 10 1.16 13.27 -4.73
N THR A 11 0.87 14.23 -3.86
CA THR A 11 1.17 14.18 -2.42
C THR A 11 -0.07 13.90 -1.57
N GLU A 12 -1.21 13.61 -2.20
CA GLU A 12 -2.47 13.33 -1.50
C GLU A 12 -2.36 12.08 -0.63
N GLY A 13 -2.85 12.21 0.60
CA GLY A 13 -2.91 11.14 1.59
C GLY A 13 -4.12 10.21 1.43
N HIS A 14 -5.03 10.49 0.50
CA HIS A 14 -6.09 9.56 0.14
C HIS A 14 -6.35 9.64 -1.36
N LEU A 15 -6.41 8.48 -2.02
CA LEU A 15 -6.73 8.36 -3.43
C LEU A 15 -8.02 7.56 -3.54
N GLU A 16 -9.09 8.20 -4.02
CA GLU A 16 -10.39 7.54 -4.20
C GLU A 16 -10.21 6.28 -5.06
N PRO A 17 -10.49 5.08 -4.51
CA PRO A 17 -10.33 3.85 -5.25
C PRO A 17 -11.26 3.78 -6.46
N ALA A 18 -10.74 3.39 -7.62
CA ALA A 18 -11.57 3.09 -8.77
C ALA A 18 -12.55 1.94 -8.46
N GLU A 19 -13.70 1.91 -9.12
CA GLU A 19 -14.77 0.92 -8.89
C GLU A 19 -14.30 -0.54 -9.01
N ASP A 20 -13.34 -0.82 -9.89
CA ASP A 20 -12.73 -2.14 -10.03
C ASP A 20 -11.67 -2.46 -8.97
N ALA A 21 -11.05 -1.42 -8.39
CA ALA A 21 -10.12 -1.50 -7.27
C ALA A 21 -10.84 -1.81 -5.96
N LYS A 22 -12.01 -1.18 -5.72
CA LYS A 22 -12.88 -1.47 -4.57
C LYS A 22 -13.22 -2.97 -4.47
N LYS A 23 -13.40 -3.65 -5.60
CA LYS A 23 -13.66 -5.11 -5.65
C LYS A 23 -12.52 -5.98 -5.11
N GLN A 24 -11.29 -5.44 -5.03
CA GLN A 24 -10.14 -6.12 -4.41
C GLN A 24 -10.13 -5.99 -2.89
N LEU A 25 -10.82 -4.99 -2.33
CA LEU A 25 -10.95 -4.79 -0.89
C LEU A 25 -11.98 -5.79 -0.38
N LYS A 26 -11.48 -6.85 0.26
CA LYS A 26 -12.30 -7.86 0.94
C LYS A 26 -12.48 -7.48 2.40
N ASP A 27 -13.26 -8.25 3.14
CA ASP A 27 -13.51 -8.01 4.56
C ASP A 27 -12.22 -7.92 5.39
N SER A 28 -11.15 -8.60 4.95
CA SER A 28 -9.83 -8.55 5.55
C SER A 28 -9.01 -7.28 5.23
N ALA A 29 -9.50 -6.38 4.38
CA ALA A 29 -8.71 -5.24 3.90
C ALA A 29 -8.31 -4.27 5.01
N GLY A 30 -9.21 -4.01 5.97
CA GLY A 30 -8.92 -3.15 7.12
C GLY A 30 -7.79 -3.72 7.98
N GLU A 31 -7.87 -5.00 8.34
CA GLU A 31 -6.85 -5.67 9.16
C GLU A 31 -5.50 -5.76 8.44
N VAL A 32 -5.51 -6.04 7.13
CA VAL A 32 -4.30 -6.03 6.29
C VAL A 32 -3.64 -4.65 6.30
N LEU A 33 -4.42 -3.57 6.16
CA LEU A 33 -3.89 -2.21 6.20
C LEU A 33 -3.34 -1.86 7.59
N ASP A 34 -4.03 -2.23 8.67
CA ASP A 34 -3.57 -1.99 10.04
C ASP A 34 -2.20 -2.64 10.29
N LYS A 35 -2.03 -3.91 9.88
CA LYS A 35 -0.75 -4.62 9.96
C LYS A 35 0.32 -4.02 9.07
N ALA A 36 -0.02 -3.64 7.84
CA ALA A 36 0.93 -3.00 6.91
C ALA A 36 1.43 -1.66 7.46
N ILE A 37 0.53 -0.83 7.99
CA ILE A 37 0.86 0.47 8.61
C ILE A 37 1.81 0.25 9.79
N ALA A 38 1.47 -0.65 10.72
CA ALA A 38 2.30 -0.93 11.89
C ALA A 38 3.72 -1.41 11.51
N ALA A 39 3.83 -2.30 10.52
CA ALA A 39 5.12 -2.80 10.05
C ALA A 39 5.96 -1.70 9.40
N LEU A 40 5.34 -0.86 8.57
CA LEU A 40 6.03 0.21 7.84
C LEU A 40 6.38 1.42 8.71
N GLU A 41 5.63 1.69 9.79
CA GLU A 41 5.97 2.75 10.73
C GLU A 41 7.32 2.52 11.40
N ALA A 42 7.67 1.25 11.65
CA ALA A 42 8.94 0.83 12.24
C ALA A 42 10.15 0.89 11.29
N VAL A 43 9.95 1.10 9.98
CA VAL A 43 11.04 1.20 9.00
C VAL A 43 11.57 2.62 8.95
N ASP A 44 12.84 2.85 9.26
CA ASP A 44 13.45 4.18 9.17
C ASP A 44 13.48 4.73 7.74
N GLU A 45 13.45 6.06 7.59
CA GLU A 45 13.46 6.69 6.26
C GLU A 45 14.72 6.38 5.46
N ALA A 46 15.86 6.18 6.13
CA ALA A 46 17.13 5.80 5.51
C ALA A 46 17.04 4.40 4.86
N ASP A 47 16.22 3.52 5.41
CA ASP A 47 16.02 2.13 4.97
C ASP A 47 14.77 1.96 4.11
N TRP A 48 14.14 3.07 3.67
CA TRP A 48 12.94 3.08 2.84
C TRP A 48 13.26 2.69 1.39
N LYS A 49 13.63 1.43 1.19
CA LYS A 49 14.12 0.84 -0.06
C LYS A 49 13.25 -0.31 -0.51
N THR A 50 13.09 -0.46 -1.83
CA THR A 50 12.23 -1.45 -2.49
C THR A 50 12.34 -2.85 -1.87
N ASP A 51 13.56 -3.38 -1.75
CA ASP A 51 13.78 -4.73 -1.21
C ASP A 51 13.37 -4.84 0.27
N ASN A 52 13.75 -3.87 1.09
CA ASN A 52 13.39 -3.84 2.51
C ASN A 52 11.88 -3.70 2.72
N LEU A 53 11.21 -2.86 1.91
CA LEU A 53 9.75 -2.71 1.95
C LEU A 53 9.03 -3.99 1.56
N HIS A 54 9.54 -4.68 0.54
CA HIS A 54 9.00 -5.96 0.13
C HIS A 54 9.16 -7.02 1.23
N GLU A 55 10.36 -7.19 1.78
CA GLU A 55 10.63 -8.14 2.86
C GLU A 55 9.79 -7.83 4.11
N THR A 56 9.74 -6.56 4.52
CA THR A 56 8.97 -6.11 5.69
C THR A 56 7.48 -6.46 5.55
N LEU A 57 6.87 -6.12 4.40
CA LEU A 57 5.46 -6.39 4.18
C LEU A 57 5.17 -7.88 3.94
N ASN A 58 6.10 -8.62 3.32
CA ASN A 58 5.95 -10.07 3.14
C ASN A 58 5.94 -10.77 4.51
N LYS A 59 6.91 -10.46 5.37
CA LYS A 59 6.97 -10.98 6.74
C LYS A 59 5.69 -10.65 7.52
N ALA A 60 5.31 -9.38 7.58
CA ALA A 60 4.18 -8.94 8.41
C ALA A 60 2.82 -9.47 7.92
N LEU A 61 2.61 -9.52 6.59
CA LEU A 61 1.29 -9.86 6.03
C LEU A 61 1.17 -11.33 5.65
N VAL A 62 2.21 -11.93 5.06
CA VAL A 62 2.14 -13.30 4.54
C VAL A 62 2.58 -14.29 5.60
N GLU A 63 3.77 -14.11 6.18
CA GLU A 63 4.33 -15.06 7.14
C GLU A 63 3.62 -14.98 8.50
N GLU A 64 3.55 -13.79 9.08
CA GLU A 64 2.94 -13.56 10.40
C GLU A 64 1.42 -13.39 10.33
N GLY A 65 0.94 -12.67 9.31
CA GLY A 65 -0.49 -12.44 9.08
C GLY A 65 -1.24 -13.62 8.45
N GLY A 66 -0.52 -14.57 7.85
CA GLY A 66 -1.12 -15.75 7.20
C GLY A 66 -1.95 -15.42 5.95
N TYR A 67 -1.86 -14.19 5.42
CA TYR A 67 -2.63 -13.80 4.24
C TYR A 67 -2.00 -14.38 2.98
N LYS A 68 -2.84 -14.86 2.06
CA LYS A 68 -2.38 -15.16 0.70
C LYS A 68 -1.84 -13.87 0.06
N PRO A 69 -0.74 -13.91 -0.72
CA PRO A 69 -0.14 -12.70 -1.31
C PRO A 69 -1.14 -11.80 -2.07
N ARG A 70 -2.13 -12.40 -2.74
CA ARG A 70 -3.19 -11.67 -3.45
C ARG A 70 -4.06 -10.80 -2.52
N LEU A 71 -4.30 -11.27 -1.29
CA LEU A 71 -5.08 -10.55 -0.28
C LEU A 71 -4.21 -9.60 0.54
N ALA A 72 -2.93 -9.94 0.75
CA ALA A 72 -1.96 -9.07 1.43
C ALA A 72 -1.68 -7.78 0.63
N PHE A 73 -1.31 -7.91 -0.65
CA PHE A 73 -0.84 -6.76 -1.44
C PHE A 73 -1.95 -6.06 -2.23
N GLY A 74 -3.17 -6.60 -2.24
CA GLY A 74 -4.32 -5.98 -2.88
C GLY A 74 -4.64 -4.62 -2.25
N PRO A 75 -4.98 -4.56 -0.94
CA PRO A 75 -5.29 -3.32 -0.24
C PRO A 75 -4.14 -2.30 -0.28
N VAL A 76 -2.89 -2.74 -0.08
CA VAL A 76 -1.71 -1.86 -0.15
C VAL A 76 -1.59 -1.19 -1.52
N ARG A 77 -1.80 -1.95 -2.61
CA ARG A 77 -1.78 -1.41 -3.96
C ARG A 77 -2.90 -0.40 -4.20
N VAL A 78 -4.10 -0.71 -3.73
CA VAL A 78 -5.24 0.20 -3.86
C VAL A 78 -4.97 1.49 -3.11
N ALA A 79 -4.45 1.43 -1.88
CA ALA A 79 -4.09 2.63 -1.12
C ALA A 79 -3.04 3.48 -1.85
N MET A 80 -1.99 2.85 -2.36
CA MET A 80 -0.88 3.56 -2.99
C MET A 80 -1.23 4.22 -4.32
N SER A 81 -2.20 3.67 -5.07
CA SER A 81 -2.45 4.08 -6.46
C SER A 81 -3.91 4.46 -6.77
N GLY A 82 -4.87 4.15 -5.90
CA GLY A 82 -6.30 4.19 -6.20
C GLY A 82 -6.74 3.17 -7.26
N ARG A 83 -5.87 2.24 -7.68
CA ARG A 83 -6.10 1.35 -8.83
C ARG A 83 -5.92 -0.11 -8.46
N ARG A 84 -6.59 -0.99 -9.20
CA ARG A 84 -6.40 -2.45 -9.13
C ARG A 84 -5.04 -2.89 -9.65
N VAL A 85 -4.55 -2.24 -10.71
CA VAL A 85 -3.25 -2.50 -11.34
C VAL A 85 -2.44 -1.22 -11.26
N SER A 86 -1.20 -1.35 -10.81
CA SER A 86 -0.26 -0.24 -10.60
C SER A 86 1.08 -0.58 -11.26
N PRO A 87 1.98 0.41 -11.40
CA PRO A 87 3.41 0.13 -11.54
C PRO A 87 3.92 -0.77 -10.39
N PRO A 88 5.19 -1.21 -10.45
CA PRO A 88 5.82 -1.99 -9.39
C PRO A 88 5.62 -1.31 -8.02
N LEU A 89 4.99 -2.03 -7.09
CA LEU A 89 4.39 -1.45 -5.88
C LEU A 89 5.46 -0.87 -4.95
N PHE A 90 6.50 -1.64 -4.68
CA PHE A 90 7.52 -1.29 -3.70
C PHE A 90 8.45 -0.20 -4.24
N GLU A 91 8.76 -0.24 -5.53
CA GLU A 91 9.48 0.82 -6.24
C GLU A 91 8.66 2.13 -6.23
N SER A 92 7.34 2.03 -6.41
CA SER A 92 6.46 3.21 -6.29
C SER A 92 6.46 3.77 -4.87
N MET A 93 6.46 2.91 -3.84
CA MET A 93 6.56 3.33 -2.44
C MET A 93 7.92 3.97 -2.12
N GLU A 94 9.01 3.45 -2.69
CA GLU A 94 10.35 4.06 -2.56
C GLU A 94 10.38 5.46 -3.19
N ILE A 95 9.85 5.61 -4.40
CA ILE A 95 9.82 6.91 -5.12
C ILE A 95 8.94 7.93 -4.38
N VAL A 96 7.77 7.51 -3.90
CA VAL A 96 6.81 8.38 -3.20
C VAL A 96 7.29 8.73 -1.79
N GLY A 97 8.06 7.84 -1.15
CA GLY A 97 8.63 8.02 0.17
C GLY A 97 7.69 7.67 1.33
N LYS A 98 8.28 7.52 2.52
CA LYS A 98 7.59 7.08 3.75
C LYS A 98 6.37 7.93 4.13
N PRO A 99 6.46 9.28 4.20
CA PRO A 99 5.36 10.09 4.73
C PRO A 99 4.08 9.95 3.90
N VAL A 100 4.19 10.06 2.58
CA VAL A 100 3.05 9.97 1.66
C VAL A 100 2.53 8.53 1.59
N SER A 101 3.40 7.52 1.61
CA SER A 101 2.98 6.11 1.58
C SER A 101 2.15 5.74 2.83
N LEU A 102 2.61 6.13 4.02
CA LEU A 102 1.86 5.91 5.26
C LEU A 102 0.56 6.71 5.29
N ALA A 103 0.58 7.98 4.83
CA ALA A 103 -0.62 8.79 4.72
C ALA A 103 -1.67 8.09 3.84
N ARG A 104 -1.29 7.57 2.67
CA ARG A 104 -2.17 6.83 1.75
C ARG A 104 -2.78 5.56 2.36
N LEU A 105 -1.97 4.79 3.07
CA LEU A 105 -2.46 3.58 3.75
C LEU A 105 -3.49 3.92 4.82
N LYS A 106 -3.19 4.93 5.65
CA LYS A 106 -4.11 5.44 6.69
C LYS A 106 -5.37 6.03 6.07
N GLY A 107 -5.22 6.82 5.01
CA GLY A 107 -6.33 7.42 4.29
C GLY A 107 -7.26 6.38 3.70
N LEU A 108 -6.76 5.30 3.09
CA LEU A 108 -7.66 4.20 2.67
C LEU A 108 -8.31 3.52 3.88
N ARG A 109 -7.57 3.28 4.95
CA ARG A 109 -8.06 2.60 6.17
C ARG A 109 -9.20 3.35 6.87
N GLU A 110 -9.18 4.68 6.83
CA GLU A 110 -10.25 5.54 7.38
C GLU A 110 -11.53 5.53 6.52
N HIS A 111 -11.41 5.16 5.23
CA HIS A 111 -12.52 5.16 4.27
C HIS A 111 -13.05 3.74 3.97
N LEU A 112 -12.59 2.73 4.72
CA LEU A 112 -13.09 1.35 4.71
C LEU A 112 -14.16 1.15 5.79
#